data_AF-A0A9X0HZ56-F1
#
_entry.id   AF-A0A9X0HZ56-F1
#
_cell.length_a   1.000
_cell.length_b   1.000
_cell.length_c   1.000
_cell.angle_alpha   90.00
_cell.angle_beta   90.00
_cell.angle_gamma   90.00
#
_symmetry.space_group_name_H-M   'P 1'
#
loop_
_entity.id
_entity.type
_entity.pdbx_description
1 polymer ?
#
loop_
_entity_poly.entity_id
_entity_poly.type
_entity_poly.pdbx_seq_one_letter_code
_entity_poly.pdbx_strand_id
1 'polypeptide(L)'
;MPALDPDAQAVSALLREAVKLVAAGHPAKAVIDARRAIEVADTVFGALNASNAAMKLITDIPPNDRTQEERFALLRHALFSLASPPAHGDPKAEQFTWSREAALVVISAVASLMAVRSDAGRTTGQP
;
A
#
# COMPACT_ATOMS: atom_id res chain seq x y z
N MET A 1 24.78 3.35 11.52
CA MET A 1 23.47 3.04 10.92
C MET A 1 22.54 4.18 11.29
N PRO A 2 22.09 5.03 10.36
CA PRO A 2 21.07 6.01 10.70
C PRO A 2 19.84 5.24 11.20
N ALA A 3 19.24 5.68 12.31
CA ALA A 3 18.05 5.04 12.85
C ALA A 3 16.98 5.06 11.76
N LEU A 4 16.48 3.88 11.36
CA LEU A 4 15.30 3.80 10.50
C LEU A 4 14.16 4.53 11.22
N ASP A 5 13.53 5.46 10.52
CA ASP A 5 12.30 6.13 10.93
C ASP A 5 11.35 5.12 11.62
N PRO A 6 10.91 5.36 12.88
CA PRO A 6 10.04 4.46 13.63
C PRO A 6 8.84 3.94 12.83
N ASP A 7 8.35 4.73 11.88
CA ASP A 7 7.19 4.37 11.08
C ASP A 7 7.54 3.49 9.87
N ALA A 8 8.76 3.61 9.32
CA ALA A 8 9.30 2.63 8.36
C ALA A 8 9.51 1.25 9.01
N GLN A 9 9.82 1.23 10.31
CA GLN A 9 9.89 0.00 11.09
C GLN A 9 8.49 -0.60 11.30
N ALA A 10 7.46 0.22 11.52
CA ALA A 10 6.08 -0.23 11.65
C ALA A 10 5.55 -0.85 10.36
N VAL A 11 5.76 -0.20 9.20
CA VAL A 11 5.43 -0.75 7.88
C VAL A 11 6.16 -2.09 7.65
N SER A 12 7.45 -2.15 7.95
CA SER A 12 8.25 -3.38 7.81
C SER A 12 7.80 -4.50 8.75
N ALA A 13 7.32 -4.17 9.95
CA ALA A 13 6.77 -5.14 10.89
C ALA A 13 5.46 -5.74 10.38
N LEU A 14 4.55 -4.90 9.86
CA LEU A 14 3.28 -5.34 9.28
C LEU A 14 3.48 -6.27 8.07
N LEU A 15 4.40 -5.92 7.17
CA LEU A 15 4.69 -6.77 6.01
C LEU A 15 5.32 -8.12 6.40
N ARG A 16 6.20 -8.14 7.41
CA ARG A 16 6.74 -9.40 7.94
C ARG A 16 5.66 -10.27 8.55
N GLU A 17 4.71 -9.67 9.28
CA GLU A 17 3.61 -10.42 9.87
C GLU A 17 2.64 -10.96 8.81
N ALA A 18 2.34 -10.17 7.77
CA ALA A 18 1.57 -10.63 6.62
C ALA A 18 2.19 -11.89 5.98
N VAL A 19 3.51 -11.92 5.78
CA VAL A 19 4.20 -13.12 5.24
C VAL A 19 4.03 -14.33 6.16
N LYS A 20 4.10 -14.17 7.48
CA LYS A 20 3.85 -15.25 8.44
C LYS A 20 2.41 -15.74 8.37
N LEU A 21 1.45 -14.84 8.25
CA LEU A 21 0.03 -15.19 8.10
C LEU A 21 -0.22 -16.00 6.82
N VAL A 22 0.43 -15.67 5.71
CA VAL A 22 0.39 -16.50 4.50
C VAL A 22 0.93 -17.90 4.78
N ALA A 23 2.10 -18.00 5.44
CA ALA A 23 2.71 -19.29 5.77
C ALA A 23 1.83 -20.14 6.73
N ALA A 24 1.08 -19.48 7.61
CA ALA A 24 0.12 -20.12 8.52
C ALA A 24 -1.23 -20.49 7.86
N GLY A 25 -1.40 -20.26 6.55
CA GLY A 25 -2.65 -20.57 5.85
C GLY A 25 -3.75 -19.53 6.06
N HIS A 26 -3.38 -18.28 6.37
CA HIS A 26 -4.31 -17.16 6.58
C HIS A 26 -4.10 -16.02 5.57
N PRO A 27 -4.22 -16.28 4.25
CA PRO A 27 -3.96 -15.30 3.21
C PRO A 27 -4.86 -14.06 3.28
N ALA A 28 -6.14 -14.20 3.67
CA ALA A 28 -7.05 -13.07 3.82
C ALA A 28 -6.59 -12.09 4.92
N LYS A 29 -6.13 -12.62 6.06
CA LYS A 29 -5.58 -11.78 7.15
C LYS A 29 -4.29 -11.10 6.73
N ALA A 30 -3.46 -11.79 5.95
CA ALA A 30 -2.23 -11.23 5.43
C ALA A 30 -2.46 -10.01 4.52
N VAL A 31 -3.51 -10.05 3.68
CA VAL A 31 -3.90 -8.91 2.83
C VAL A 31 -4.39 -7.72 3.65
N ILE A 32 -5.09 -7.97 4.77
CA ILE A 32 -5.50 -6.91 5.71
C ILE A 32 -4.27 -6.22 6.32
N ASP A 33 -3.26 -6.98 6.74
CA ASP A 33 -2.03 -6.41 7.28
C ASP A 33 -1.24 -5.63 6.21
N ALA A 34 -1.26 -6.09 4.95
CA ALA A 34 -0.70 -5.34 3.83
C ALA A 34 -1.43 -4.00 3.59
N ARG A 35 -2.77 -3.97 3.70
CA ARG A 35 -3.53 -2.71 3.65
C ARG A 35 -3.16 -1.77 4.78
N ARG A 36 -3.07 -2.29 6.01
CA ARG A 36 -2.67 -1.50 7.18
C ARG A 36 -1.28 -0.90 7.00
N ALA A 37 -0.38 -1.61 6.32
CA ALA A 37 0.94 -1.09 5.98
C ALA A 37 0.85 0.15 5.07
N ILE A 38 -0.12 0.19 4.13
CA ILE A 38 -0.40 1.39 3.33
C ILE A 38 -0.92 2.51 4.23
N GLU A 39 -1.89 2.25 5.12
CA GLU A 39 -2.47 3.27 6.03
C GLU A 39 -1.39 3.93 6.91
N VAL A 40 -0.49 3.13 7.47
CA VAL A 40 0.66 3.63 8.25
C VAL A 40 1.63 4.38 7.37
N ALA A 41 1.87 3.95 6.14
CA ALA A 41 2.72 4.70 5.20
C ALA A 41 2.12 6.07 4.87
N ASP A 42 0.80 6.20 4.83
CA ASP A 42 0.14 7.46 4.44
C ASP A 42 0.22 8.54 5.50
N THR A 43 0.28 8.13 6.76
CA THR A 43 0.58 9.07 7.85
C THR A 43 2.00 9.63 7.75
N VAL A 44 2.90 8.95 7.01
CA VAL A 44 4.32 9.32 6.84
C VAL A 44 4.55 10.11 5.55
N PHE A 45 3.98 9.67 4.42
CA PHE A 45 4.31 10.19 3.09
C PHE A 45 3.37 11.29 2.56
N GLY A 46 2.43 11.76 3.38
CA GLY A 46 1.64 12.97 3.12
C GLY A 46 0.29 12.79 2.39
N ALA A 47 -0.54 13.84 2.50
CA ALA A 47 -1.99 13.84 2.26
C ALA A 47 -2.46 13.61 0.81
N LEU A 48 -1.59 13.83 -0.19
CA LEU A 48 -1.92 13.66 -1.62
C LEU A 48 -2.38 12.24 -1.96
N ASN A 49 -1.95 11.27 -1.17
CA ASN A 49 -2.21 9.86 -1.43
C ASN A 49 -3.56 9.38 -0.82
N ALA A 50 -4.14 10.10 0.14
CA ALA A 50 -5.20 9.57 1.01
C ALA A 50 -6.65 9.94 0.63
N SER A 51 -6.87 10.91 -0.28
CA SER A 51 -8.21 11.42 -0.57
C SER A 51 -8.77 10.93 -1.90
N ASN A 52 -9.99 10.37 -1.87
CA ASN A 52 -10.75 10.02 -3.09
C ASN A 52 -10.98 11.22 -4.01
N ALA A 53 -11.07 12.44 -3.46
CA ALA A 53 -11.21 13.65 -4.27
C ALA A 53 -9.93 13.98 -5.05
N ALA A 54 -8.76 13.74 -4.45
CA ALA A 54 -7.48 13.87 -5.14
C ALA A 54 -7.36 12.85 -6.28
N MET A 55 -7.87 11.62 -6.09
CA MET A 55 -7.81 10.60 -7.14
C MET A 55 -8.63 10.98 -8.37
N LYS A 56 -9.81 11.57 -8.17
CA LYS A 56 -10.65 12.06 -9.27
C LYS A 56 -9.93 13.12 -10.10
N LEU A 57 -9.26 14.08 -9.45
CA LEU A 57 -8.48 15.11 -10.14
C LEU A 57 -7.32 14.51 -10.95
N ILE A 58 -6.62 13.51 -10.39
CA ILE A 58 -5.51 12.83 -11.09
C ILE A 58 -6.02 12.02 -12.29
N THR A 59 -7.20 11.39 -12.20
CA THR A 59 -7.77 10.61 -13.31
C THR A 59 -8.18 11.48 -14.49
N ASP A 60 -8.53 12.74 -14.25
CA ASP A 60 -8.86 13.72 -15.29
C ASP A 60 -7.60 14.20 -16.06
N ILE A 61 -6.40 14.04 -15.50
CA ILE A 61 -5.13 14.31 -16.18
C ILE A 61 -4.85 13.17 -17.19
N PRO A 62 -4.53 13.47 -18.46
CA PRO A 62 -4.16 12.45 -19.44
C PRO A 62 -3.01 11.56 -18.95
N PRO A 63 -3.04 10.24 -19.22
CA PRO A 63 -2.04 9.31 -18.66
C PRO A 63 -0.58 9.68 -18.91
N ASN A 64 -0.26 10.36 -20.01
CA ASN A 64 1.10 10.76 -20.35
C ASN A 64 1.54 12.05 -19.66
N ASP A 65 0.60 12.88 -19.21
CA ASP A 65 0.88 14.18 -18.59
C ASP A 65 0.99 14.07 -17.06
N ARG A 66 0.68 12.90 -16.50
CA ARG A 66 0.80 12.63 -15.05
C ARG A 66 2.26 12.59 -14.62
N THR A 67 2.55 13.31 -13.56
CA THR A 67 3.82 13.26 -12.83
C THR A 67 4.06 11.87 -12.24
N GLN A 68 5.30 11.60 -11.84
CA GLN A 68 5.66 10.38 -11.13
C GLN A 68 4.84 10.22 -9.84
N GLU A 69 4.67 11.28 -9.06
CA GLU A 69 3.93 11.24 -7.79
C GLU A 69 2.45 10.90 -7.97
N GLU A 70 1.81 11.45 -9.01
CA GLU A 70 0.42 11.17 -9.35
C GLU A 70 0.21 9.71 -9.79
N ARG A 71 1.16 9.16 -10.58
CA ARG A 71 1.15 7.74 -10.95
C ARG A 71 1.31 6.84 -9.71
N PHE A 72 2.17 7.22 -8.78
CA PHE A 72 2.32 6.51 -7.51
C PHE A 72 1.06 6.58 -6.65
N ALA A 73 0.41 7.73 -6.60
CA ALA A 73 -0.84 7.90 -5.85
C ALA A 73 -1.96 6.99 -6.42
N LEU A 74 -2.07 6.87 -7.75
CA LEU A 74 -2.99 5.94 -8.41
C LEU A 74 -2.68 4.47 -8.09
N LEU A 75 -1.40 4.06 -8.17
CA LEU A 75 -0.99 2.69 -7.85
C LEU A 75 -1.26 2.36 -6.38
N ARG A 76 -0.92 3.28 -5.47
CA ARG A 76 -1.22 3.17 -4.04
C ARG A 76 -2.73 3.02 -3.82
N HIS A 77 -3.55 3.82 -4.48
CA HIS A 77 -5.01 3.75 -4.33
C HIS A 77 -5.57 2.43 -4.87
N ALA A 78 -5.07 1.96 -6.01
CA ALA A 78 -5.44 0.66 -6.57
C ALA A 78 -5.08 -0.49 -5.60
N LEU A 79 -3.87 -0.48 -5.04
CA LEU A 79 -3.44 -1.50 -4.08
C LEU A 79 -4.21 -1.43 -2.76
N PHE A 80 -4.52 -0.23 -2.26
CA PHE A 80 -5.36 -0.04 -1.08
C PHE A 80 -6.78 -0.57 -1.27
N SER A 81 -7.39 -0.25 -2.41
CA SER A 81 -8.72 -0.73 -2.79
C SER A 81 -8.74 -2.24 -3.03
N LEU A 82 -7.70 -2.79 -3.66
CA LEU A 82 -7.55 -4.23 -3.89
C LEU A 82 -7.34 -5.00 -2.58
N ALA A 83 -6.50 -4.46 -1.68
CA ALA A 83 -6.26 -5.01 -0.36
C ALA A 83 -7.40 -4.69 0.62
N SER A 84 -8.52 -4.15 0.14
CA SER A 84 -9.67 -3.89 0.98
C SER A 84 -10.21 -5.20 1.51
N PRO A 85 -10.18 -5.45 2.84
CA PRO A 85 -11.01 -6.49 3.37
C PRO A 85 -12.45 -6.30 2.93
N PRO A 86 -13.18 -7.41 2.84
CA PRO A 86 -14.59 -7.37 3.12
C PRO A 86 -14.86 -6.56 4.40
N ALA A 87 -15.33 -5.31 4.33
CA ALA A 87 -15.59 -4.50 5.52
C ALA A 87 -16.98 -3.85 5.42
N HIS A 88 -17.74 -3.97 6.53
CA HIS A 88 -19.08 -3.39 6.78
C HIS A 88 -20.30 -4.13 6.21
N GLY A 89 -20.34 -5.47 6.27
CA GLY A 89 -21.53 -6.20 5.83
C GLY A 89 -21.89 -5.95 4.36
N ASP A 90 -20.91 -5.53 3.56
CA ASP A 90 -21.05 -5.40 2.12
C ASP A 90 -21.22 -6.83 1.54
N PRO A 91 -22.28 -7.13 0.79
CA PRO A 91 -22.45 -8.46 0.20
C PRO A 91 -21.36 -8.83 -0.81
N LYS A 92 -20.68 -7.84 -1.42
CA LYS A 92 -19.59 -8.06 -2.39
C LYS A 92 -18.29 -8.51 -1.75
N ALA A 93 -18.16 -8.16 -0.48
CA ALA A 93 -17.08 -8.48 0.43
C ALA A 93 -16.85 -10.01 0.51
N GLU A 94 -17.95 -10.78 0.55
CA GLU A 94 -17.94 -12.25 0.64
C GLU A 94 -17.39 -12.96 -0.60
N GLN A 95 -17.23 -12.24 -1.71
CA GLN A 95 -16.72 -12.77 -2.98
C GLN A 95 -15.19 -12.69 -3.08
N PHE A 96 -14.53 -12.00 -2.15
CA PHE A 96 -13.07 -11.87 -2.16
C PHE A 96 -12.42 -13.10 -1.52
N THR A 97 -11.99 -14.04 -2.35
CA THR A 97 -11.16 -15.17 -1.95
C THR A 97 -9.70 -14.88 -2.25
N TRP A 98 -8.84 -14.99 -1.23
CA TRP A 98 -7.40 -14.85 -1.39
C TRP A 98 -6.74 -16.22 -1.37
N SER A 99 -6.12 -16.61 -2.48
CA SER A 99 -5.17 -17.72 -2.47
C SER A 99 -3.87 -17.28 -1.78
N ARG A 100 -3.04 -18.27 -1.44
CA ARG A 100 -1.69 -18.03 -0.93
C ARG A 100 -0.88 -17.15 -1.89
N GLU A 101 -0.93 -17.48 -3.17
CA GLU A 101 -0.20 -16.81 -4.25
C GLU A 101 -0.70 -15.38 -4.44
N ALA A 102 -2.02 -15.18 -4.47
CA ALA A 102 -2.62 -13.87 -4.62
C ALA A 102 -2.25 -12.95 -3.45
N ALA A 103 -2.29 -13.46 -2.22
CA ALA A 103 -1.87 -12.70 -1.04
C ALA A 103 -0.39 -12.30 -1.09
N LEU A 104 0.51 -13.21 -1.53
CA LEU A 104 1.92 -12.88 -1.70
C LEU A 104 2.14 -11.79 -2.76
N VAL A 105 1.41 -11.83 -3.88
CA VAL A 105 1.49 -10.79 -4.91
C VAL A 105 1.11 -9.42 -4.34
N VAL A 106 0.03 -9.34 -3.56
CA VAL A 106 -0.39 -8.08 -2.92
C VAL A 106 0.69 -7.59 -1.94
N ILE A 107 1.20 -8.47 -1.06
CA ILE A 107 2.25 -8.12 -0.09
C ILE A 107 3.50 -7.62 -0.81
N SER A 108 3.93 -8.30 -1.86
CA SER A 108 5.08 -7.89 -2.67
C SER A 108 4.85 -6.54 -3.34
N ALA A 109 3.67 -6.31 -3.93
CA ALA A 109 3.36 -5.03 -4.57
C ALA A 109 3.36 -3.87 -3.56
N VAL A 110 2.82 -4.07 -2.36
CA VAL A 110 2.87 -3.07 -1.28
C VAL A 110 4.32 -2.84 -0.83
N ALA A 111 5.11 -3.89 -0.62
CA ALA A 111 6.52 -3.76 -0.25
C ALA A 111 7.32 -2.99 -1.31
N SER A 112 7.12 -3.29 -2.59
CA SER A 112 7.76 -2.58 -3.70
C SER A 112 7.34 -1.11 -3.76
N LEU A 113 6.06 -0.80 -3.57
CA LEU A 113 5.57 0.58 -3.50
C LEU A 113 6.31 1.37 -2.42
N MET A 114 6.51 0.78 -1.24
CA MET A 114 7.21 1.41 -0.12
C MET A 114 8.70 1.59 -0.38
N ALA A 115 9.35 0.60 -1.00
CA ALA A 115 10.76 0.68 -1.35
C ALA A 115 11.03 1.85 -2.33
N VAL A 116 10.20 1.98 -3.37
CA VAL A 116 10.38 3.03 -4.38
C VAL A 116 10.14 4.43 -3.80
N ARG A 117 9.19 4.59 -2.87
CA ARG A 117 8.97 5.86 -2.16
C ARG A 117 10.15 6.22 -1.25
N SER A 118 10.76 5.24 -0.57
CA SER A 118 11.96 5.47 0.24
C SER A 118 13.15 5.95 -0.60
N ASP A 119 13.34 5.38 -1.80
CA ASP A 119 14.39 5.82 -2.72
C ASP A 119 14.15 7.25 -3.20
N ALA A 120 12.91 7.60 -3.57
CA ALA A 120 12.55 8.97 -3.99
C ALA A 120 12.83 10.00 -2.88
N GLY A 121 12.46 9.71 -1.63
CA GLY A 121 12.74 10.59 -0.48
C GLY A 121 14.24 10.77 -0.19
N ARG A 122 15.06 9.73 -0.42
CA ARG A 122 16.52 9.81 -0.29
C ARG A 122 17.18 10.67 -1.36
N THR A 123 16.60 10.74 -2.56
CA THR A 123 17.13 11.59 -3.65
C THR A 123 16.75 13.07 -3.52
N THR A 124 15.66 13.39 -2.80
CA THR A 124 15.20 14.77 -2.58
C THR A 124 15.80 15.42 -1.33
N GLY A 125 16.47 14.66 -0.47
CA GLY A 125 17.27 15.20 0.63
C GLY A 125 18.60 15.76 0.11
N GLN A 126 18.64 17.06 -0.17
CA GLN A 126 19.90 17.82 -0.12
C GLN A 126 20.49 17.71 1.30
N PRO A 127 21.82 17.78 1.44
CA PRO A 127 22.54 17.53 2.70
C PRO A 127 22.05 18.36 3.88
#